data_AF-A0A0A2SP85-F1
#
_entry.id   AF-A0A0A2SP85-F1
#
_cell.length_a   1.000
_cell.length_b   1.000
_cell.length_c   1.000
_cell.angle_alpha   90.00
_cell.angle_beta   90.00
_cell.angle_gamma   90.00
#
_symmetry.space_group_name_H-M   'P 1'
#
loop_
_entity.id
_entity.type
_entity.pdbx_description
1 polymer ?
#
loop_
_entity_poly.entity_id
_entity_poly.type
_entity_poly.pdbx_seq_one_letter_code
_entity_poly.pdbx_strand_id
1 'polypeptide(L)'
;MPKSIGTLYKESRLIAKTINRIVVEPDRVELTDWHTEAQLLASLGGSCLSSTTLLVQGKHVPTYGFDGRCYGFLFDAEKCTIYDVSSTDSNSNRISKLEKRRQRKGVDLLSSNNLGIKTLDQLSEEVSHGKDGQMNEILLDAWKSSCVGLFVRKIDLTPANPLGLKHYYQSLLEIALIQKYLIQVFDFPSDFKIIQYDEKNGKLFTFPQMAELKHYARMQGVSEKYYPELFRLLDDHYCFQARKPPITLKEYLAGFESADLGQFIDKIIENLLIQYEPFDARKLNKTSILSELVCPITGIGESIILDIIEQYRDNYEIKASIITVRENHFTFFAERVSENEGPTLPPINSPISKNSC
;
A
#
# COMPACT_ATOMS: atom_id res chain seq x y z
N MET A 1 2.76 20.44 15.50
CA MET A 1 3.66 20.15 14.36
C MET A 1 3.82 18.64 14.25
N PRO A 2 3.90 18.05 13.05
CA PRO A 2 4.15 16.62 12.90
C PRO A 2 5.53 16.25 13.49
N LYS A 3 5.59 15.15 14.25
CA LYS A 3 6.85 14.65 14.83
C LYS A 3 7.75 14.10 13.73
N SER A 4 9.06 14.31 13.87
CA SER A 4 10.05 13.72 12.96
C SER A 4 10.20 12.22 13.22
N ILE A 5 10.66 11.44 12.22
CA ILE A 5 10.98 10.02 12.40
C ILE A 5 11.98 9.83 13.57
N GLY A 6 12.98 10.71 13.69
CA GLY A 6 13.94 10.64 14.79
C GLY A 6 13.33 10.92 16.16
N THR A 7 12.32 11.78 16.24
CA THR A 7 11.55 12.03 17.47
C THR A 7 10.73 10.80 17.85
N LEU A 8 9.95 10.27 16.90
CA LEU A 8 9.14 9.07 17.09
C LEU A 8 10.00 7.87 17.52
N TYR A 9 11.20 7.74 16.95
CA TYR A 9 12.11 6.65 17.30
C TYR A 9 12.65 6.77 18.73
N LYS A 10 13.00 7.97 19.17
CA LYS A 10 13.45 8.23 20.55
C LYS A 10 12.35 7.99 21.60
N GLU A 11 11.10 8.24 21.21
CA GLU A 11 9.92 8.07 22.07
C GLU A 11 9.32 6.66 22.00
N SER A 12 9.93 5.72 21.27
CA SER A 12 9.36 4.38 21.02
C SER A 12 7.92 4.45 20.47
N ARG A 13 7.72 5.32 19.48
CA ARG A 13 6.47 5.48 18.72
C ARG A 13 6.61 5.12 17.25
N LEU A 14 7.80 4.70 16.83
CA LEU A 14 8.07 4.33 15.44
C LEU A 14 7.86 2.83 15.23
N ILE A 15 6.91 2.47 14.38
CA ILE A 15 6.57 1.08 14.06
C ILE A 15 6.98 0.76 12.63
N ALA A 16 7.60 -0.40 12.42
CA ALA A 16 7.95 -0.91 11.10
C ALA A 16 6.96 -1.99 10.64
N LYS A 17 6.45 -1.83 9.42
CA LYS A 17 5.73 -2.90 8.70
C LYS A 17 6.51 -3.30 7.47
N THR A 18 7.09 -4.49 7.49
CA THR A 18 7.72 -5.06 6.29
C THR A 18 6.65 -5.38 5.25
N ILE A 19 6.94 -5.03 4.00
CA ILE A 19 6.15 -5.45 2.84
C ILE A 19 7.04 -6.33 1.97
N ASN A 20 6.43 -7.22 1.20
CA ASN A 20 7.13 -8.06 0.25
C ASN A 20 7.95 -7.21 -0.74
N ARG A 21 9.02 -7.84 -1.22
CA ARG A 21 9.88 -7.27 -2.25
C ARG A 21 9.15 -7.16 -3.58
N ILE A 22 9.46 -6.11 -4.34
CA ILE A 22 9.00 -5.97 -5.73
C ILE A 22 9.71 -6.98 -6.64
N VAL A 23 9.03 -7.43 -7.69
CA VAL A 23 9.68 -8.27 -8.71
C VAL A 23 10.57 -7.37 -9.56
N VAL A 24 11.83 -7.78 -9.76
CA VAL A 24 12.79 -7.07 -10.61
C VAL A 24 13.51 -8.07 -11.49
N GLU A 25 13.11 -8.07 -12.75
CA GLU A 25 13.72 -8.78 -13.88
C GLU A 25 14.29 -7.74 -14.86
N PRO A 26 15.10 -8.13 -15.87
CA PRO A 26 15.72 -7.16 -16.78
C PRO A 26 14.73 -6.22 -17.46
N ASP A 27 13.62 -6.76 -17.96
CA ASP A 27 12.60 -6.10 -18.78
C ASP A 27 11.26 -5.92 -18.05
N ARG A 28 11.18 -6.31 -16.77
CA ARG A 28 9.94 -6.32 -16.00
C ARG A 28 10.16 -5.91 -14.56
N VAL A 29 9.31 -5.01 -14.08
CA VAL A 29 9.21 -4.63 -12.67
C VAL A 29 7.76 -4.66 -12.24
N GLU A 30 7.46 -5.34 -11.13
CA GLU A 30 6.09 -5.43 -10.59
C GLU A 30 6.01 -4.92 -9.16
N LEU A 31 5.03 -4.05 -8.93
CA LEU A 31 4.78 -3.37 -7.67
C LEU A 31 3.53 -3.92 -6.95
N THR A 32 3.06 -5.13 -7.28
CA THR A 32 1.74 -5.65 -6.87
C THR A 32 1.46 -5.59 -5.37
N ASP A 33 2.37 -6.07 -4.53
CA ASP A 33 2.19 -6.04 -3.07
C ASP A 33 2.21 -4.61 -2.50
N TRP A 34 3.05 -3.74 -3.08
CA TRP A 34 3.13 -2.33 -2.71
C TRP A 34 1.92 -1.53 -3.16
N HIS A 35 1.39 -1.82 -4.35
CA HIS A 35 0.14 -1.29 -4.85
C HIS A 35 -1.01 -1.69 -3.92
N THR A 36 -1.09 -2.97 -3.56
CA THR A 36 -2.10 -3.51 -2.66
C THR A 36 -2.06 -2.82 -1.30
N GLU A 37 -0.88 -2.71 -0.71
CA GLU A 37 -0.71 -2.05 0.58
C GLU A 37 -1.04 -0.55 0.52
N ALA A 38 -0.56 0.17 -0.49
CA ALA A 38 -0.85 1.60 -0.65
C ALA A 38 -2.34 1.86 -0.90
N GLN A 39 -2.99 0.98 -1.66
CA GLN A 39 -4.43 1.00 -1.90
C GLN A 39 -5.22 0.82 -0.59
N LEU A 40 -4.83 -0.14 0.25
CA LEU A 40 -5.42 -0.34 1.58
C LEU A 40 -5.22 0.90 2.47
N LEU A 41 -4.00 1.43 2.55
CA LEU A 41 -3.67 2.64 3.34
C LEU A 41 -4.45 3.88 2.90
N ALA A 42 -4.70 4.02 1.59
CA ALA A 42 -5.47 5.13 1.03
C ALA A 42 -7.00 4.94 1.13
N SER A 43 -7.47 3.76 1.54
CA SER A 43 -8.89 3.45 1.67
C SER A 43 -9.48 3.98 2.97
N LEU A 44 -10.82 4.08 3.03
CA LEU A 44 -11.55 4.43 4.24
C LEU A 44 -11.30 3.43 5.38
N GLY A 45 -11.17 2.14 5.05
CA GLY A 45 -10.88 1.09 6.03
C GLY A 45 -9.45 1.15 6.55
N GLY A 46 -8.51 1.68 5.78
CA GLY A 46 -7.08 1.62 6.09
C GLY A 46 -6.51 0.21 5.92
N SER A 47 -5.20 0.10 6.11
CA SER A 47 -4.48 -1.16 6.22
C SER A 47 -4.72 -1.80 7.59
N CYS A 48 -5.87 -2.46 7.70
CA CYS A 48 -6.28 -3.16 8.90
C CYS A 48 -5.50 -4.45 9.12
N LEU A 49 -5.56 -5.00 10.33
CA LEU A 49 -5.05 -6.34 10.63
C LEU A 49 -3.52 -6.51 10.44
N SER A 50 -2.79 -5.40 10.43
CA SER A 50 -1.37 -5.35 10.17
C SER A 50 -0.60 -5.95 11.35
N SER A 51 0.30 -6.89 11.06
CA SER A 51 1.34 -7.33 12.01
C SER A 51 2.59 -6.52 11.73
N THR A 52 3.14 -5.91 12.79
CA THR A 52 4.18 -4.90 12.70
C THR A 52 5.13 -5.00 13.89
N THR A 53 6.25 -4.30 13.83
CA THR A 53 7.30 -4.37 14.86
C THR A 53 7.59 -2.99 15.44
N LEU A 54 7.62 -2.88 16.77
CA LEU A 54 8.10 -1.69 17.48
C LEU A 54 9.61 -1.54 17.29
N LEU A 55 10.05 -0.40 16.79
CA LEU A 55 11.47 -0.08 16.76
C LEU A 55 11.85 0.64 18.06
N VAL A 56 12.88 0.13 18.75
CA VAL A 56 13.41 0.70 20.00
C VAL A 56 14.85 1.15 19.79
N GLN A 57 15.16 2.36 20.24
CA GLN A 57 16.49 2.95 20.05
C GLN A 57 17.57 2.14 20.78
N GLY A 58 18.68 1.87 20.08
CA GLY A 58 19.85 1.19 20.65
C GLY A 58 19.65 -0.30 20.91
N LYS A 59 18.54 -0.90 20.44
CA LYS A 59 18.24 -2.31 20.59
C LYS A 59 18.22 -3.05 19.27
N HIS A 60 18.69 -4.29 19.30
CA HIS A 60 18.53 -5.18 18.17
C HIS A 60 17.11 -5.71 18.11
N VAL A 61 16.26 -5.02 17.34
CA VAL A 61 14.91 -5.50 17.03
C VAL A 61 14.88 -5.97 15.58
N PRO A 62 14.80 -7.29 15.33
CA PRO A 62 14.67 -7.79 13.97
C PRO A 62 13.33 -7.34 13.40
N THR A 63 13.26 -7.08 12.10
CA THR A 63 11.99 -6.93 11.38
C THR A 63 11.70 -8.18 10.56
N TYR A 64 10.43 -8.43 10.22
CA TYR A 64 10.09 -9.51 9.28
C TYR A 64 10.90 -9.34 7.99
N GLY A 65 11.45 -10.41 7.44
CA GLY A 65 12.27 -10.35 6.23
C GLY A 65 12.04 -11.55 5.33
N PHE A 66 12.07 -11.31 4.01
CA PHE A 66 11.98 -12.35 2.99
C PHE A 66 13.31 -12.41 2.23
N ASP A 67 13.93 -13.59 2.14
CA ASP A 67 15.17 -13.84 1.38
C ASP A 67 16.33 -12.88 1.68
N GLY A 68 16.43 -12.40 2.92
CA GLY A 68 17.51 -11.51 3.35
C GLY A 68 17.40 -10.06 2.88
N ARG A 69 16.29 -9.65 2.27
CA ARG A 69 15.99 -8.25 1.94
C ARG A 69 14.80 -7.81 2.79
N CYS A 70 14.90 -6.61 3.38
CA CYS A 70 13.83 -6.09 4.21
C CYS A 70 13.70 -4.58 3.98
N TYR A 71 12.50 -4.18 3.57
CA TYR A 71 12.07 -2.79 3.49
C TYR A 71 10.55 -2.73 3.63
N GLY A 72 10.03 -1.56 3.98
CA GLY A 72 8.64 -1.44 4.38
C GLY A 72 8.23 -0.03 4.77
N PHE A 73 7.04 0.09 5.35
CA PHE A 73 6.52 1.35 5.87
C PHE A 73 6.97 1.60 7.31
N LEU A 74 7.16 2.88 7.61
CA LEU A 74 7.29 3.38 8.97
C LEU A 74 6.01 4.12 9.36
N PHE A 75 5.44 3.75 10.50
CA PHE A 75 4.24 4.34 11.05
C PHE A 75 4.50 5.09 12.34
N ASP A 76 3.79 6.21 12.50
CA ASP A 76 3.59 6.89 13.76
C ASP A 76 2.51 6.14 14.56
N ALA A 77 2.93 5.47 15.63
CA ALA A 77 2.04 4.72 16.52
C ALA A 77 0.88 5.58 17.06
N GLU A 78 1.10 6.87 17.27
CA GLU A 78 0.09 7.79 17.83
C GLU A 78 -1.05 8.08 16.83
N LYS A 79 -0.85 7.75 15.55
CA LYS A 79 -1.84 7.90 14.48
C LYS A 79 -2.42 6.57 14.01
N CYS A 80 -1.99 5.46 14.60
CA CYS A 80 -2.51 4.13 14.32
C CYS A 80 -3.58 3.74 15.35
N THR A 81 -4.47 2.81 14.97
CA THR A 81 -5.33 2.15 15.95
C THR A 81 -4.64 0.86 16.39
N ILE A 82 -3.97 0.88 17.53
CA ILE A 82 -3.33 -0.31 18.11
C ILE A 82 -4.38 -1.10 18.89
N TYR A 83 -4.48 -2.40 18.62
CA TYR A 83 -5.41 -3.28 19.33
C TYR A 83 -4.73 -4.54 19.91
N ASP A 84 -3.44 -4.75 19.68
CA ASP A 84 -2.65 -5.71 20.44
C ASP A 84 -1.17 -5.36 20.46
N VAL A 85 -0.50 -5.76 21.54
CA VAL A 85 0.92 -5.56 21.78
C VAL A 85 1.47 -6.82 22.43
N SER A 86 2.50 -7.41 21.83
CA SER A 86 3.11 -8.66 22.26
C SER A 86 4.64 -8.57 22.20
N SER A 87 5.29 -9.13 23.22
CA SER A 87 6.77 -9.20 23.30
C SER A 87 7.37 -10.26 22.38
N THR A 88 6.52 -11.12 21.82
CA THR A 88 6.87 -12.18 20.88
C THR A 88 5.92 -12.16 19.69
N ASP A 89 6.38 -12.64 18.55
CA ASP A 89 5.49 -12.94 17.41
C ASP A 89 4.39 -13.91 17.84
N SER A 90 3.12 -13.49 17.74
CA SER A 90 1.98 -14.29 18.19
C SER A 90 1.43 -15.23 17.13
N ASN A 91 2.02 -15.26 15.91
CA ASN A 91 1.57 -16.08 14.79
C ASN A 91 0.04 -15.95 14.54
N SER A 92 -0.48 -14.74 14.71
CA SER A 92 -1.91 -14.48 14.68
C SER A 92 -2.47 -14.54 13.26
N ASN A 93 -3.63 -15.19 13.10
CA ASN A 93 -4.33 -15.28 11.82
C ASN A 93 -5.47 -14.25 11.76
N ARG A 94 -6.14 -14.13 10.59
CA ARG A 94 -7.23 -13.16 10.40
C ARG A 94 -8.30 -13.27 11.49
N ILE A 95 -8.73 -14.49 11.83
CA ILE A 95 -9.81 -14.74 12.81
C ILE A 95 -9.40 -14.21 14.19
N SER A 96 -8.20 -14.58 14.68
CA SER A 96 -7.75 -14.13 15.99
C SER A 96 -7.45 -12.63 16.04
N LYS A 97 -6.95 -12.04 14.95
CA LYS A 97 -6.75 -10.58 14.84
C LYS A 97 -8.08 -9.82 14.89
N LEU A 98 -9.08 -10.27 14.15
CA LEU A 98 -10.42 -9.67 14.17
C LEU A 98 -11.06 -9.74 15.56
N GLU A 99 -10.92 -10.87 16.25
CA GLU A 99 -11.47 -11.01 17.59
C GLU A 99 -10.78 -10.09 18.60
N LYS A 100 -9.44 -10.00 18.57
CA LYS A 100 -8.68 -9.04 19.40
C LYS A 100 -9.10 -7.60 19.11
N ARG A 101 -9.20 -7.22 17.84
CA ARG A 101 -9.64 -5.90 17.39
C ARG A 101 -11.04 -5.56 17.90
N ARG A 102 -11.97 -6.51 17.84
CA ARG A 102 -13.34 -6.36 18.35
C ARG A 102 -13.39 -6.20 19.86
N GLN A 103 -12.69 -7.06 20.60
CA GLN A 103 -12.66 -7.06 22.06
C GLN A 103 -12.02 -5.80 22.65
N ARG A 104 -11.07 -5.19 21.93
CA ARG A 104 -10.23 -4.09 22.43
C ARG A 104 -10.48 -2.76 21.72
N LYS A 105 -11.60 -2.67 21.02
CA LYS A 105 -12.03 -1.46 20.35
C LYS A 105 -12.16 -0.31 21.37
N GLY A 106 -11.47 0.81 21.10
CA GLY A 106 -11.51 2.01 21.94
C GLY A 106 -10.65 1.93 23.21
N VAL A 107 -9.84 0.89 23.36
CA VAL A 107 -8.86 0.77 24.46
C VAL A 107 -7.58 1.49 24.06
N ASP A 108 -7.07 2.36 24.93
CA ASP A 108 -5.77 3.01 24.71
C ASP A 108 -4.63 2.03 25.03
N LEU A 109 -3.99 1.53 23.97
CA LEU A 109 -2.81 0.66 24.09
C LEU A 109 -1.50 1.41 23.88
N LEU A 110 -1.49 2.74 23.83
CA LEU A 110 -0.24 3.51 23.75
C LEU A 110 0.44 3.56 25.12
N SER A 111 -0.22 4.14 26.12
CA SER A 111 0.39 4.38 27.44
C SER A 111 -0.28 3.68 28.60
N SER A 112 -1.62 3.65 28.66
CA SER A 112 -2.34 3.09 29.82
C SER A 112 -3.75 2.62 29.48
N ASN A 113 -4.16 1.48 30.04
CA ASN A 113 -5.55 1.02 29.99
C ASN A 113 -5.99 0.36 31.30
N ASN A 114 -7.30 0.30 31.49
CA ASN A 114 -7.93 -0.31 32.68
C ASN A 114 -8.16 -1.82 32.54
N LEU A 115 -7.76 -2.44 31.43
CA LEU A 115 -8.01 -3.86 31.14
C LEU A 115 -6.82 -4.75 31.44
N GLY A 116 -5.72 -4.21 31.95
CA GLY A 116 -4.48 -4.95 32.22
C GLY A 116 -3.83 -5.52 30.95
N ILE A 117 -4.19 -4.99 29.78
CA ILE A 117 -3.58 -5.37 28.50
C ILE A 117 -2.25 -4.63 28.39
N LYS A 118 -1.23 -5.29 27.83
CA LYS A 118 0.08 -4.67 27.61
C LYS A 118 -0.04 -3.42 26.73
N THR A 119 0.58 -2.34 27.17
CA THR A 119 0.68 -1.10 26.39
C THR A 119 1.98 -1.05 25.59
N LEU A 120 2.05 -0.12 24.64
CA LEU A 120 3.23 0.14 23.85
C LEU A 120 4.41 0.60 24.73
N ASP A 121 4.13 1.42 25.76
CA ASP A 121 5.14 1.84 26.74
C ASP A 121 5.71 0.66 27.52
N GLN A 122 4.85 -0.25 28.00
CA GLN A 122 5.29 -1.47 28.67
C GLN A 122 6.11 -2.36 27.74
N LEU A 123 5.71 -2.52 26.47
CA LEU A 123 6.50 -3.25 25.49
C LEU A 123 7.86 -2.58 25.23
N SER A 124 7.88 -1.26 25.09
CA SER A 124 9.12 -0.50 24.90
C SER A 124 10.09 -0.73 26.06
N GLU A 125 9.61 -0.67 27.30
CA GLU A 125 10.40 -0.97 28.49
C GLU A 125 10.93 -2.40 28.48
N GLU A 126 10.09 -3.38 28.15
CA GLU A 126 10.49 -4.78 28.06
C GLU A 126 11.56 -5.02 26.99
N VAL A 127 11.41 -4.45 25.80
CA VAL A 127 12.42 -4.55 24.73
C VAL A 127 13.71 -3.83 25.14
N SER A 128 13.60 -2.68 25.82
CA SER A 128 14.75 -1.90 26.32
C SER A 128 15.56 -2.64 27.38
N HIS A 129 14.92 -3.49 28.19
CA HIS A 129 15.61 -4.27 29.23
C HIS A 129 15.79 -5.75 28.88
N GLY A 130 15.21 -6.18 27.76
CA GLY A 130 15.23 -7.55 27.28
C GLY A 130 16.50 -7.94 26.52
N LYS A 131 16.48 -9.18 26.02
CA LYS A 131 17.56 -9.72 25.19
C LYS A 131 17.45 -9.18 23.76
N ASP A 132 18.59 -8.82 23.19
CA ASP A 132 18.72 -8.46 21.79
C ASP A 132 18.27 -9.60 20.86
N GLY A 133 17.67 -9.23 19.72
CA GLY A 133 17.27 -10.16 18.67
C GLY A 133 15.89 -10.79 18.87
N GLN A 134 15.09 -10.32 19.83
CA GLN A 134 13.72 -10.80 20.03
C GLN A 134 12.72 -10.01 19.18
N MET A 135 11.95 -10.72 18.37
CA MET A 135 10.87 -10.14 17.56
C MET A 135 9.68 -9.81 18.46
N ASN A 136 9.25 -8.55 18.47
CA ASN A 136 7.98 -8.13 19.04
C ASN A 136 6.92 -7.97 17.95
N GLU A 137 5.65 -8.02 18.35
CA GLU A 137 4.51 -7.85 17.44
C GLU A 137 3.54 -6.80 17.98
N ILE A 138 3.17 -5.86 17.11
CA ILE A 138 2.08 -4.92 17.30
C ILE A 138 1.04 -5.19 16.24
N LEU A 139 -0.21 -5.35 16.68
CA LEU A 139 -1.35 -5.45 15.78
C LEU A 139 -2.07 -4.10 15.72
N LEU A 140 -2.21 -3.58 14.51
CA LEU A 140 -2.77 -2.24 14.29
C LEU A 140 -3.58 -2.13 12.99
N ASP A 141 -4.41 -1.09 12.96
CA ASP A 141 -4.94 -0.50 11.73
C ASP A 141 -4.19 0.80 11.45
N ALA A 142 -3.79 1.00 10.19
CA ALA A 142 -3.06 2.18 9.72
C ALA A 142 -3.75 2.81 8.51
N TRP A 143 -3.55 4.12 8.32
CA TRP A 143 -4.00 4.87 7.15
C TRP A 143 -2.82 5.61 6.55
N LYS A 144 -2.97 6.14 5.33
CA LYS A 144 -1.93 6.95 4.68
C LYS A 144 -1.39 8.07 5.58
N SER A 145 -2.24 8.67 6.42
CA SER A 145 -1.86 9.73 7.35
C SER A 145 -0.97 9.30 8.53
N SER A 146 -0.92 8.00 8.85
CA SER A 146 -0.01 7.46 9.88
C SER A 146 1.36 7.08 9.30
N CYS A 147 1.50 6.96 7.98
CA CYS A 147 2.77 6.73 7.31
C CYS A 147 3.69 7.96 7.46
N VAL A 148 4.85 7.77 8.08
CA VAL A 148 5.86 8.84 8.24
C VAL A 148 7.09 8.65 7.36
N GLY A 149 7.25 7.48 6.75
CA GLY A 149 8.31 7.22 5.79
C GLY A 149 8.36 5.75 5.39
N LEU A 150 9.47 5.41 4.75
CA LEU A 150 9.88 4.06 4.40
C LEU A 150 11.15 3.71 5.16
N PHE A 151 11.36 2.42 5.40
CA PHE A 151 12.66 1.92 5.85
C PHE A 151 13.22 0.88 4.90
N VAL A 152 14.53 0.76 4.92
CA VAL A 152 15.28 -0.32 4.28
C VAL A 152 16.36 -0.79 5.23
N ARG A 153 16.51 -2.10 5.37
CA ARG A 153 17.51 -2.68 6.26
C ARG A 153 18.92 -2.36 5.77
N LYS A 154 19.71 -1.82 6.67
CA LYS A 154 21.15 -1.63 6.48
C LYS A 154 21.89 -2.91 6.82
N ILE A 155 22.84 -3.29 5.97
CA ILE A 155 23.82 -4.32 6.28
C ILE A 155 25.16 -3.70 6.70
N ASP A 156 25.95 -4.46 7.44
CA ASP A 156 27.37 -4.17 7.65
C ASP A 156 28.11 -4.46 6.34
N LEU A 157 28.79 -3.45 5.81
CA LEU A 157 29.47 -3.54 4.51
C LEU A 157 30.80 -4.31 4.63
N THR A 158 31.43 -4.30 5.80
CA THR A 158 32.78 -4.84 6.00
C THR A 158 32.84 -6.36 5.89
N PRO A 159 31.93 -7.13 6.52
CA PRO A 159 31.89 -8.59 6.38
C PRO A 159 30.97 -9.06 5.22
N ALA A 160 30.33 -8.15 4.48
CA ALA A 160 29.35 -8.54 3.48
C ALA A 160 30.01 -9.23 2.29
N ASN A 161 29.52 -10.42 1.95
CA ASN A 161 29.90 -11.09 0.71
C ASN A 161 29.34 -10.33 -0.51
N PRO A 162 29.87 -10.57 -1.73
CA PRO A 162 29.44 -9.86 -2.94
C PRO A 162 27.94 -9.97 -3.23
N LEU A 163 27.32 -11.11 -2.93
CA LEU A 163 25.89 -11.32 -3.13
C LEU A 163 25.05 -10.45 -2.18
N GLY A 164 25.47 -10.35 -0.91
CA GLY A 164 24.85 -9.50 0.10
C GLY A 164 24.95 -8.03 -0.25
N LEU A 165 26.12 -7.57 -0.73
CA LEU A 165 26.30 -6.21 -1.24
C LEU A 165 25.38 -5.93 -2.43
N LYS A 166 25.34 -6.83 -3.42
CA LYS A 166 24.43 -6.73 -4.57
C LYS A 166 22.97 -6.60 -4.11
N HIS A 167 22.52 -7.47 -3.20
CA HIS A 167 21.16 -7.46 -2.68
C HIS A 167 20.82 -6.17 -1.93
N TYR A 168 21.76 -5.64 -1.15
CA TYR A 168 21.58 -4.39 -0.42
C TYR A 168 21.42 -3.20 -1.37
N TYR A 169 22.35 -3.01 -2.32
CA TYR A 169 22.22 -1.90 -3.28
C TYR A 169 21.01 -2.04 -4.20
N GLN A 170 20.63 -3.27 -4.56
CA GLN A 170 19.37 -3.50 -5.28
C GLN A 170 18.17 -3.11 -4.42
N SER A 171 18.14 -3.45 -3.13
CA SER A 171 17.05 -3.06 -2.21
C SER A 171 16.94 -1.54 -2.04
N LEU A 172 18.08 -0.83 -2.04
CA LEU A 172 18.09 0.64 -2.01
C LEU A 172 17.46 1.24 -3.28
N LEU A 173 17.77 0.68 -4.46
CA LEU A 173 17.14 1.13 -5.72
C LEU A 173 15.65 0.79 -5.76
N GLU A 174 15.27 -0.41 -5.30
CA GLU A 174 13.88 -0.86 -5.21
C GLU A 174 13.04 0.08 -4.31
N ILE A 175 13.52 0.39 -3.10
CA ILE A 175 12.76 1.26 -2.17
C ILE A 175 12.66 2.71 -2.67
N ALA A 176 13.64 3.20 -3.44
CA ALA A 176 13.56 4.50 -4.09
C ALA A 176 12.51 4.51 -5.22
N LEU A 177 12.42 3.42 -6.00
CA LEU A 177 11.39 3.27 -7.01
C LEU A 177 9.99 3.25 -6.37
N ILE A 178 9.85 2.49 -5.29
CA ILE A 178 8.62 2.42 -4.49
C ILE A 178 8.23 3.80 -3.97
N GLN A 179 9.17 4.56 -3.38
CA GLN A 179 8.92 5.92 -2.92
C GLN A 179 8.36 6.81 -4.04
N LYS A 180 9.02 6.81 -5.21
CA LYS A 180 8.57 7.55 -6.39
C LYS A 180 7.16 7.13 -6.81
N TYR A 181 6.89 5.83 -6.85
CA TYR A 181 5.59 5.27 -7.19
C TYR A 181 4.50 5.73 -6.21
N LEU A 182 4.74 5.65 -4.90
CA LEU A 182 3.79 6.07 -3.87
C LEU A 182 3.47 7.56 -3.95
N ILE A 183 4.48 8.39 -4.21
CA ILE A 183 4.29 9.85 -4.39
C ILE A 183 3.44 10.13 -5.62
N GLN A 184 3.78 9.54 -6.77
CA GLN A 184 3.14 9.85 -8.04
C GLN A 184 1.73 9.24 -8.20
N VAL A 185 1.48 8.06 -7.63
CA VAL A 185 0.24 7.29 -7.88
C VAL A 185 -0.75 7.36 -6.72
N PHE A 186 -0.25 7.51 -5.49
CA PHE A 186 -1.08 7.49 -4.26
C PHE A 186 -1.03 8.80 -3.47
N ASP A 187 -0.41 9.84 -4.03
CA ASP A 187 -0.29 11.17 -3.43
C ASP A 187 0.27 11.11 -2.01
N PHE A 188 1.36 10.36 -1.83
CA PHE A 188 2.20 10.48 -0.63
C PHE A 188 2.96 11.82 -0.67
N PRO A 189 3.37 12.37 0.48
CA PRO A 189 4.09 13.64 0.53
C PRO A 189 5.32 13.65 -0.40
N SER A 190 5.57 14.74 -1.12
CA SER A 190 6.72 14.83 -2.03
C SER A 190 8.07 14.69 -1.34
N ASP A 191 8.13 14.94 -0.03
CA ASP A 191 9.30 14.79 0.82
C ASP A 191 9.31 13.51 1.66
N PHE A 192 8.41 12.56 1.38
CA PHE A 192 8.27 11.28 2.09
C PHE A 192 9.63 10.59 2.21
N LYS A 193 10.10 10.31 3.43
CA LYS A 193 11.51 9.93 3.64
C LYS A 193 11.74 8.44 3.49
N ILE A 194 12.94 8.06 3.06
CA ILE A 194 13.49 6.71 3.24
C ILE A 194 14.56 6.79 4.33
N ILE A 195 14.54 5.83 5.25
CA ILE A 195 15.54 5.69 6.32
C ILE A 195 16.20 4.33 6.22
N GLN A 196 17.50 4.28 6.46
CA GLN A 196 18.20 3.01 6.58
C GLN A 196 18.21 2.56 8.04
N TYR A 197 17.69 1.37 8.31
CA TYR A 197 17.63 0.82 9.66
C TYR A 197 18.76 -0.20 9.88
N ASP A 198 19.72 0.16 10.73
CA ASP A 198 20.72 -0.76 11.26
C ASP A 198 20.08 -1.51 12.42
N GLU A 199 19.48 -2.65 12.08
CA GLU A 199 18.82 -3.56 13.02
C GLU A 199 19.73 -3.92 14.17
N LYS A 200 20.98 -4.32 13.90
CA LYS A 200 21.90 -4.84 14.91
C LYS A 200 22.21 -3.84 16.02
N ASN A 201 22.32 -2.57 15.67
CA ASN A 201 22.68 -1.52 16.63
C ASN A 201 21.49 -0.65 17.07
N GLY A 202 20.28 -0.90 16.55
CA GLY A 202 19.12 -0.05 16.81
C GLY A 202 19.38 1.41 16.40
N LYS A 203 19.83 1.63 15.16
CA LYS A 203 20.16 2.97 14.64
C LYS A 203 19.50 3.25 13.31
N LEU A 204 19.09 4.51 13.14
CA LEU A 204 18.53 5.04 11.89
C LEU A 204 19.57 5.92 11.20
N PHE A 205 19.72 5.73 9.89
CA PHE A 205 20.61 6.50 9.04
C PHE A 205 19.85 7.11 7.87
N THR A 206 20.36 8.23 7.35
CA THR A 206 19.83 8.87 6.16
C THR A 206 20.01 7.99 4.93
N PHE A 207 19.07 8.04 3.99
CA PHE A 207 19.22 7.40 2.69
C PHE A 207 20.33 8.07 1.86
N PRO A 208 21.15 7.30 1.12
CA PRO A 208 22.22 7.87 0.29
C PRO A 208 21.66 8.69 -0.86
N GLN A 209 22.47 9.58 -1.42
CA GLN A 209 22.09 10.34 -2.60
C GLN A 209 21.96 9.41 -3.81
N MET A 210 21.01 9.70 -4.71
CA MET A 210 20.70 8.82 -5.84
C MET A 210 21.91 8.58 -6.77
N ALA A 211 22.72 9.62 -7.02
CA ALA A 211 23.93 9.50 -7.85
C ALA A 211 24.97 8.54 -7.23
N GLU A 212 25.18 8.64 -5.91
CA GLU A 212 26.08 7.77 -5.16
C GLU A 212 25.56 6.32 -5.15
N LEU A 213 24.25 6.15 -4.90
CA LEU A 213 23.60 4.85 -4.95
C LEU A 213 23.76 4.18 -6.32
N LYS A 214 23.45 4.88 -7.41
CA LYS A 214 23.60 4.35 -8.79
C LYS A 214 25.06 3.96 -9.08
N HIS A 215 26.03 4.74 -8.60
CA HIS A 215 27.46 4.42 -8.75
C HIS A 215 27.83 3.11 -8.05
N TYR A 216 27.51 2.96 -6.76
CA TYR A 216 27.86 1.74 -6.01
C TYR A 216 27.06 0.52 -6.48
N ALA A 217 25.79 0.68 -6.84
CA ALA A 217 24.98 -0.39 -7.40
C ALA A 217 25.61 -0.96 -8.68
N ARG A 218 26.12 -0.09 -9.57
CA ARG A 218 26.85 -0.50 -10.78
C ARG A 218 28.10 -1.30 -10.45
N MET A 219 28.85 -0.92 -9.41
CA MET A 219 30.04 -1.67 -8.95
C MET A 219 29.69 -3.08 -8.46
N GLN A 220 28.45 -3.30 -8.02
CA GLN A 220 27.94 -4.62 -7.61
C GLN A 220 27.15 -5.35 -8.72
N GLY A 221 27.22 -4.87 -9.97
CA GLY A 221 26.56 -5.49 -11.12
C GLY A 221 25.06 -5.19 -11.24
N VAL A 222 24.53 -4.21 -10.50
CA VAL A 222 23.17 -3.69 -10.66
C VAL A 222 23.24 -2.40 -11.47
N SER A 223 23.03 -2.51 -12.78
CA SER A 223 23.16 -1.37 -13.70
C SER A 223 22.09 -1.43 -14.78
N GLU A 224 21.91 -0.31 -15.48
CA GLU A 224 20.98 -0.16 -16.61
C GLU A 224 21.18 -1.22 -17.70
N LYS A 225 22.42 -1.71 -17.91
CA LYS A 225 22.69 -2.81 -18.85
C LYS A 225 21.97 -4.12 -18.48
N TYR A 226 21.83 -4.41 -17.18
CA TYR A 226 21.29 -5.68 -16.69
C TYR A 226 19.85 -5.56 -16.18
N TYR A 227 19.45 -4.36 -15.78
CA TYR A 227 18.11 -4.05 -15.27
C TYR A 227 17.55 -2.77 -15.93
N PRO A 228 17.47 -2.71 -17.27
CA PRO A 228 17.07 -1.49 -17.96
C PRO A 228 15.71 -0.98 -17.50
N GLU A 229 14.74 -1.85 -17.23
CA GLU A 229 13.41 -1.44 -16.79
C GLU A 229 13.42 -0.75 -15.43
N LEU A 230 14.15 -1.29 -14.45
CA LEU A 230 14.32 -0.65 -13.13
C LEU A 230 14.89 0.77 -13.27
N PHE A 231 15.92 0.95 -14.10
CA PHE A 231 16.56 2.25 -14.29
C PHE A 231 15.69 3.22 -15.09
N ARG A 232 14.95 2.73 -16.09
CA ARG A 232 13.95 3.50 -16.84
C ARG A 232 12.85 4.04 -15.93
N LEU A 233 12.33 3.21 -15.02
CA LEU A 233 11.29 3.62 -14.07
C LEU A 233 11.81 4.58 -12.99
N LEU A 234 13.08 4.44 -12.59
CA LEU A 234 13.76 5.34 -11.67
C LEU A 234 14.17 6.68 -12.29
N ASP A 235 14.17 6.81 -13.62
CA ASP A 235 14.55 8.03 -14.31
C ASP A 235 13.56 9.16 -14.05
N ASP A 236 14.05 10.38 -13.80
CA ASP A 236 13.18 11.51 -13.41
C ASP A 236 12.19 11.92 -14.50
N HIS A 237 12.43 11.58 -15.77
CA HIS A 237 11.51 11.85 -16.88
C HIS A 237 10.37 10.82 -16.97
N TYR A 238 10.51 9.66 -16.31
CA TYR A 238 9.42 8.69 -16.27
C TYR A 238 8.39 9.09 -15.20
N CYS A 239 7.13 9.15 -15.60
CA CYS A 239 6.00 9.34 -14.69
C CYS A 239 5.10 8.10 -14.72
N PHE A 240 4.76 7.59 -13.55
CA PHE A 240 3.70 6.60 -13.43
C PHE A 240 2.36 7.21 -13.84
N GLN A 241 1.50 6.40 -14.44
CA GLN A 241 0.14 6.82 -14.75
C GLN A 241 -0.61 7.09 -13.45
N ALA A 242 -1.30 8.24 -13.41
CA ALA A 242 -2.15 8.59 -12.29
C ALA A 242 -3.23 7.52 -12.10
N ARG A 243 -3.56 7.26 -10.83
CA ARG A 243 -4.60 6.30 -10.48
C ARG A 243 -5.96 6.83 -10.95
N LYS A 244 -6.75 5.98 -11.60
CA LYS A 244 -8.14 6.31 -11.95
C LYS A 244 -8.97 6.51 -10.67
N PRO A 245 -9.95 7.44 -10.68
CA PRO A 245 -10.89 7.58 -9.57
C PRO A 245 -11.56 6.24 -9.25
N PRO A 246 -11.72 5.90 -7.96
CA PRO A 246 -12.41 4.67 -7.57
C PRO A 246 -13.88 4.75 -7.99
N ILE A 247 -14.42 3.63 -8.46
CA ILE A 247 -15.84 3.50 -8.85
C ILE A 247 -16.56 2.76 -7.72
N THR A 248 -17.71 3.27 -7.29
CA THR A 248 -18.59 2.62 -6.30
C THR A 248 -19.48 1.55 -6.95
N LEU A 249 -19.98 0.60 -6.16
CA LEU A 249 -20.93 -0.40 -6.63
C LEU A 249 -22.18 0.28 -7.25
N LYS A 250 -22.66 1.38 -6.65
CA LYS A 250 -23.76 2.17 -7.21
C LYS A 250 -23.47 2.65 -8.62
N GLU A 251 -22.32 3.28 -8.83
CA GLU A 251 -21.94 3.81 -10.15
C GLU A 251 -21.72 2.69 -11.16
N TYR A 252 -21.16 1.56 -10.71
CA TYR A 252 -20.96 0.39 -11.54
C TYR A 252 -22.29 -0.25 -11.98
N LEU A 253 -23.25 -0.40 -11.05
CA LEU A 253 -24.56 -0.98 -11.34
C LEU A 253 -25.47 -0.05 -12.15
N ALA A 254 -25.29 1.28 -12.07
CA ALA A 254 -26.03 2.24 -12.88
C ALA A 254 -25.86 1.99 -14.39
N GLY A 255 -24.71 1.43 -14.82
CA GLY A 255 -24.48 1.00 -16.21
C GLY A 255 -25.38 -0.15 -16.68
N PHE A 256 -25.94 -0.92 -15.73
CA PHE A 256 -26.84 -2.05 -15.99
C PHE A 256 -28.31 -1.69 -15.75
N GLU A 257 -28.62 -0.57 -15.07
CA GLU A 257 -29.99 -0.09 -14.85
C GLU A 257 -30.70 0.26 -16.17
N SER A 258 -29.97 0.77 -17.17
CA SER A 258 -30.48 1.05 -18.51
C SER A 258 -30.60 -0.19 -19.40
N ALA A 259 -30.19 -1.37 -18.92
CA ALA A 259 -30.30 -2.64 -19.62
C ALA A 259 -31.41 -3.51 -19.01
N ASP A 260 -31.72 -4.65 -19.64
CA ASP A 260 -32.73 -5.63 -19.17
C ASP A 260 -32.47 -6.18 -17.75
N LEU A 261 -31.32 -5.86 -17.15
CA LEU A 261 -30.91 -6.25 -15.80
C LEU A 261 -31.46 -5.34 -14.70
N GLY A 262 -32.02 -4.17 -15.03
CA GLY A 262 -32.53 -3.20 -14.03
C GLY A 262 -33.52 -3.79 -13.03
N GLN A 263 -34.38 -4.72 -13.46
CA GLN A 263 -35.36 -5.39 -12.59
C GLN A 263 -34.75 -6.39 -11.59
N PHE A 264 -33.47 -6.74 -11.73
CA PHE A 264 -32.77 -7.71 -10.88
C PHE A 264 -31.76 -7.07 -9.93
N ILE A 265 -31.57 -5.75 -9.98
CA ILE A 265 -30.58 -5.02 -9.17
C ILE A 265 -30.74 -5.31 -7.68
N ASP A 266 -31.97 -5.26 -7.15
CA ASP A 266 -32.21 -5.57 -5.73
C ASP A 266 -31.76 -6.98 -5.34
N LYS A 267 -31.96 -7.95 -6.23
CA LYS A 267 -31.56 -9.35 -6.00
C LYS A 267 -30.05 -9.54 -6.13
N ILE A 268 -29.41 -8.84 -7.06
CA ILE A 268 -27.94 -8.79 -7.17
C ILE A 268 -27.34 -8.24 -5.89
N ILE A 269 -27.89 -7.16 -5.35
CA ILE A 269 -27.46 -6.55 -4.08
C ILE A 269 -27.64 -7.53 -2.91
N GLU A 270 -28.77 -8.24 -2.83
CA GLU A 270 -29.00 -9.26 -1.80
C GLU A 270 -27.97 -10.39 -1.87
N ASN A 271 -27.66 -10.89 -3.06
CA ASN A 271 -26.63 -11.92 -3.23
C ASN A 271 -25.23 -11.42 -2.89
N LEU A 272 -24.91 -10.17 -3.26
CA LEU A 272 -23.64 -9.55 -2.90
C LEU A 272 -23.49 -9.43 -1.38
N LEU A 273 -24.55 -9.09 -0.64
CA LEU A 273 -24.53 -9.05 0.83
C LEU A 273 -24.26 -10.41 1.49
N ILE A 274 -24.58 -11.51 0.82
CA ILE A 274 -24.33 -12.87 1.30
C ILE A 274 -22.89 -13.30 1.00
N GLN A 275 -22.39 -12.95 -0.19
CA GLN A 275 -21.10 -13.44 -0.69
C GLN A 275 -19.91 -12.55 -0.32
N TYR A 276 -20.14 -11.26 -0.05
CA TYR A 276 -19.09 -10.30 0.25
C TYR A 276 -18.98 -10.02 1.75
N GLU A 277 -17.80 -10.32 2.30
CA GLU A 277 -17.40 -9.88 3.64
C GLU A 277 -16.30 -8.82 3.50
N PRO A 278 -16.52 -7.58 3.97
CA PRO A 278 -15.47 -6.57 4.02
C PRO A 278 -14.24 -7.05 4.78
N PHE A 279 -13.06 -6.61 4.36
CA PHE A 279 -11.81 -6.99 5.01
C PHE A 279 -11.77 -6.63 6.50
N ASP A 280 -12.35 -5.48 6.87
CA ASP A 280 -12.49 -4.99 8.24
C ASP A 280 -13.65 -5.62 9.04
N ALA A 281 -14.38 -6.57 8.43
CA ALA A 281 -15.56 -7.26 8.95
C ALA A 281 -16.71 -6.32 9.39
N ARG A 282 -16.81 -5.11 8.83
CA ARG A 282 -17.94 -4.22 9.10
C ARG A 282 -19.24 -4.84 8.58
N LYS A 283 -20.33 -4.64 9.32
CA LYS A 283 -21.66 -5.07 8.87
C LYS A 283 -22.11 -4.19 7.71
N LEU A 284 -22.55 -4.82 6.63
CA LEU A 284 -23.16 -4.16 5.49
C LEU A 284 -24.68 -4.35 5.47
N ASN A 285 -25.37 -3.41 4.83
CA ASN A 285 -26.78 -3.50 4.49
C ASN A 285 -26.97 -3.04 3.03
N LYS A 286 -28.22 -3.12 2.53
CA LYS A 286 -28.56 -2.77 1.15
C LYS A 286 -28.12 -1.36 0.73
N THR A 287 -28.08 -0.41 1.66
CA THR A 287 -27.66 0.97 1.39
C THR A 287 -26.14 1.12 1.46
N SER A 288 -25.49 0.54 2.47
CA SER A 288 -24.05 0.74 2.68
C SER A 288 -23.21 -0.03 1.66
N ILE A 289 -23.68 -1.19 1.18
CA ILE A 289 -22.97 -1.96 0.15
C ILE A 289 -22.84 -1.20 -1.17
N LEU A 290 -23.79 -0.31 -1.48
CA LEU A 290 -23.73 0.53 -2.69
C LEU A 290 -22.58 1.55 -2.67
N SER A 291 -22.07 1.87 -1.48
CA SER A 291 -20.91 2.75 -1.30
C SER A 291 -19.58 1.99 -1.31
N GLU A 292 -19.61 0.66 -1.35
CA GLU A 292 -18.40 -0.14 -1.49
C GLU A 292 -17.78 0.07 -2.87
N LEU A 293 -16.45 0.03 -2.93
CA LEU A 293 -15.74 0.20 -4.19
C LEU A 293 -15.80 -1.08 -5.01
N VAL A 294 -15.85 -0.95 -6.34
CA VAL A 294 -15.57 -2.07 -7.24
C VAL A 294 -14.06 -2.18 -7.39
N CYS A 295 -13.44 -2.95 -6.50
CA CYS A 295 -12.00 -3.10 -6.40
C CYS A 295 -11.68 -4.42 -5.70
N PRO A 296 -10.84 -5.30 -6.29
CA PRO A 296 -10.49 -6.58 -5.68
C PRO A 296 -9.69 -6.47 -4.37
N ILE A 297 -9.15 -5.28 -4.05
CA ILE A 297 -8.31 -5.06 -2.86
C ILE A 297 -9.11 -4.44 -1.71
N THR A 298 -9.81 -3.33 -1.98
CA THR A 298 -10.47 -2.52 -0.94
C THR A 298 -12.00 -2.62 -0.94
N GLY A 299 -12.58 -3.44 -1.82
CA GLY A 299 -14.02 -3.50 -2.01
C GLY A 299 -14.47 -4.82 -2.60
N ILE A 300 -15.51 -4.77 -3.43
CA ILE A 300 -16.09 -5.92 -4.10
C ILE A 300 -15.31 -6.17 -5.39
N GLY A 301 -14.81 -7.39 -5.56
CA GLY A 301 -14.15 -7.79 -6.81
C GLY A 301 -15.12 -7.76 -7.98
N GLU A 302 -14.71 -7.19 -9.11
CA GLU A 302 -15.52 -7.13 -10.34
C GLU A 302 -16.01 -8.52 -10.76
N SER A 303 -15.16 -9.54 -10.62
CA SER A 303 -15.52 -10.93 -10.92
C SER A 303 -16.73 -11.42 -10.13
N ILE A 304 -16.81 -11.12 -8.83
CA ILE A 304 -17.94 -11.52 -7.98
C ILE A 304 -19.24 -10.88 -8.48
N ILE A 305 -19.18 -9.60 -8.86
CA ILE A 305 -20.34 -8.87 -9.38
C ILE A 305 -20.79 -9.49 -10.70
N LEU A 306 -19.84 -9.77 -11.61
CA LEU A 306 -20.13 -10.37 -12.91
C LEU A 306 -20.68 -11.79 -12.79
N ASP A 307 -20.11 -12.63 -11.93
CA ASP A 307 -20.59 -14.00 -11.70
C ASP A 307 -22.05 -14.01 -11.21
N ILE A 308 -22.41 -13.09 -10.30
CA ILE A 308 -23.80 -12.94 -9.83
C ILE A 308 -24.71 -12.44 -10.97
N ILE A 309 -24.27 -11.46 -11.75
CA ILE A 309 -25.04 -10.95 -12.90
C ILE A 309 -25.28 -12.07 -13.93
N GLU A 310 -24.26 -12.88 -14.22
CA GLU A 310 -24.36 -14.03 -15.14
C GLU A 310 -25.37 -15.07 -14.65
N GLN A 311 -25.33 -15.42 -13.36
CA GLN A 311 -26.32 -16.31 -12.75
C GLN A 311 -27.75 -15.79 -12.93
N TYR A 312 -27.98 -14.48 -12.81
CA TYR A 312 -29.30 -13.90 -13.08
C TYR A 312 -29.65 -13.90 -14.57
N ARG A 313 -28.71 -13.60 -15.46
CA ARG A 313 -28.96 -13.62 -16.91
C ARG A 313 -29.38 -15.02 -17.38
N ASP A 314 -28.65 -16.04 -16.95
CA ASP A 314 -28.85 -17.43 -17.39
C ASP A 314 -30.14 -18.03 -16.83
N ASN A 315 -30.51 -17.68 -15.59
CA ASN A 315 -31.77 -18.13 -14.97
C ASN A 315 -33.04 -17.48 -15.55
N TYR A 316 -32.91 -16.36 -16.27
CA TYR A 316 -34.04 -15.57 -16.78
C TYR A 316 -34.02 -15.37 -18.32
N GLU A 317 -33.19 -16.11 -19.06
CA GLU A 317 -33.09 -16.10 -20.53
C GLU A 317 -32.94 -14.69 -21.16
N ILE A 318 -32.26 -13.77 -20.48
CA ILE A 318 -32.06 -12.41 -20.97
C ILE A 318 -31.10 -12.44 -22.17
N LYS A 319 -31.56 -11.98 -23.34
CA LYS A 319 -30.82 -12.07 -24.62
C LYS A 319 -29.67 -11.06 -24.79
N ALA A 320 -29.51 -10.10 -23.89
CA ALA A 320 -28.47 -9.08 -23.99
C ALA A 320 -27.08 -9.65 -23.66
N SER A 321 -26.12 -9.46 -24.58
CA SER A 321 -24.72 -9.85 -24.39
C SER A 321 -24.06 -8.98 -23.33
N ILE A 322 -23.50 -9.61 -22.27
CA ILE A 322 -22.71 -8.93 -21.23
C ILE A 322 -21.48 -8.24 -21.84
N ILE A 323 -20.94 -8.77 -22.94
CA ILE A 323 -19.82 -8.18 -23.67
C ILE A 323 -20.22 -6.82 -24.24
N THR A 324 -21.42 -6.68 -24.80
CA THR A 324 -21.90 -5.42 -25.40
C THR A 324 -22.22 -4.36 -24.34
N VAL A 325 -22.74 -4.76 -23.17
CA VAL A 325 -22.95 -3.83 -22.03
C VAL A 325 -21.61 -3.39 -21.44
N ARG A 326 -20.64 -4.30 -21.31
CA ARG A 326 -19.27 -4.01 -20.84
C ARG A 326 -18.53 -3.07 -21.80
N GLU A 327 -18.60 -3.30 -23.10
CA GLU A 327 -17.97 -2.45 -24.13
C GLU A 327 -18.57 -1.03 -24.14
N ASN A 328 -19.90 -0.90 -24.04
CA ASN A 328 -20.55 0.41 -23.94
C ASN A 328 -20.19 1.13 -22.62
N HIS A 329 -20.02 0.40 -21.52
CA HIS A 329 -19.65 0.95 -20.22
C HIS A 329 -18.21 1.48 -20.17
N PHE A 330 -17.24 0.74 -20.72
CA PHE A 330 -15.85 1.22 -20.79
C PHE A 330 -15.71 2.47 -21.67
N THR A 331 -16.53 2.59 -22.73
CA THR A 331 -16.57 3.80 -23.58
C THR A 331 -17.12 5.00 -22.81
N PHE A 332 -18.22 4.84 -22.07
CA PHE A 332 -18.83 5.90 -21.26
C PHE A 332 -17.90 6.46 -20.16
N PHE A 333 -17.12 5.59 -19.51
CA PHE A 333 -16.14 6.02 -18.50
C PHE A 333 -14.87 6.64 -19.11
N ALA A 334 -14.45 6.22 -20.31
CA ALA A 334 -13.35 6.85 -21.03
C ALA A 334 -13.73 8.29 -21.48
N GLU A 335 -14.96 8.49 -21.95
CA GLU A 335 -15.47 9.79 -22.40
C GLU A 335 -15.60 10.81 -21.25
N ARG A 336 -16.06 10.39 -20.06
CA ARG A 336 -16.13 11.25 -18.87
C ARG A 336 -14.76 11.70 -18.32
N VAL A 337 -13.70 10.94 -18.60
CA VAL A 337 -12.33 11.34 -18.24
C VAL A 337 -11.81 12.38 -19.25
N SER A 338 -12.13 12.24 -20.54
CA SER A 338 -11.77 13.22 -21.56
C SER A 338 -12.55 14.54 -21.47
N GLU A 339 -13.78 14.55 -20.95
CA GLU A 339 -14.55 15.79 -20.77
C GLU A 339 -14.07 16.66 -19.59
N ASN A 340 -13.25 16.11 -18.69
CA ASN A 340 -12.62 16.86 -17.59
C ASN A 340 -11.19 17.33 -17.93
N GLU A 341 -10.65 16.96 -19.08
CA GLU A 341 -9.49 17.65 -19.65
C GLU A 341 -10.01 18.89 -20.39
N GLY A 342 -9.87 20.06 -19.75
CA GLY A 342 -10.19 21.34 -20.37
C GLY A 342 -9.53 21.51 -21.76
N PRO A 343 -10.02 22.45 -22.57
CA PRO A 343 -9.78 22.46 -24.02
C PRO A 343 -8.29 22.40 -24.34
N THR A 344 -7.92 21.33 -25.05
CA THR A 344 -6.64 21.21 -25.72
C THR A 344 -6.47 22.42 -26.62
N LEU A 345 -5.38 23.17 -26.41
CA LEU A 345 -5.01 24.31 -27.25
C LEU A 345 -5.05 23.89 -28.73
N PRO A 346 -5.63 24.72 -29.62
CA PRO A 346 -5.69 24.37 -31.02
C PRO A 346 -4.26 24.27 -31.59
N PRO A 347 -4.05 23.41 -32.59
CA PRO A 347 -2.74 23.22 -33.21
C PRO A 347 -2.24 24.56 -33.76
N ILE A 348 -0.95 24.82 -33.53
CA ILE A 348 -0.24 25.98 -34.07
C ILE A 348 -0.28 25.88 -35.60
N ASN A 349 -1.23 26.60 -36.20
CA ASN A 349 -1.20 26.89 -37.63
C ASN A 349 -0.02 27.82 -37.91
N SER A 350 0.92 27.33 -38.71
CA SER A 350 1.98 28.12 -39.29
C SER A 350 1.39 29.20 -40.21
N PRO A 351 1.91 30.44 -40.24
CA PRO A 351 1.76 31.31 -41.38
C PRO A 351 3.06 31.36 -42.20
N ILE A 352 2.97 30.71 -43.36
CA ILE A 352 3.25 31.25 -44.70
C ILE A 352 4.11 32.53 -44.78
N SER A 353 5.11 32.42 -45.65
CA SER A 353 5.90 33.49 -46.26
C SER A 353 5.11 34.74 -46.70
N LYS A 354 5.75 35.91 -46.60
CA LYS A 354 5.85 36.89 -47.71
C LYS A 354 6.86 37.99 -47.38
N ASN A 355 7.77 38.20 -48.32
CA ASN A 355 8.62 39.37 -48.47
C ASN A 355 7.79 40.66 -48.48
N SER A 356 8.37 41.76 -47.96
CA SER A 356 8.79 42.97 -48.73
C SER A 356 8.70 44.25 -47.90
N CYS A 357 9.87 44.76 -47.48
CA CYS A 357 10.44 46.07 -47.85
C CYS A 357 11.95 45.99 -47.65
#